data_AF-A0A6B3EKV7-F1
#
_entry.id   AF-A0A6B3EKV7-F1
#
_cell.length_a   1.000
_cell.length_b   1.000
_cell.length_c   1.000
_cell.angle_alpha   90.00
_cell.angle_beta   90.00
_cell.angle_gamma   90.00
#
_symmetry.space_group_name_H-M   'P 1'
#
loop_
_entity.id
_entity.type
_entity.pdbx_description
1 polymer ?
#
loop_
_entity_poly.entity_id
_entity_poly.type
_entity_poly.pdbx_seq_one_letter_code
_entity_poly.pdbx_strand_id
1 'polypeptide(L)' 'RDRTERRVLINTIGPVWDGNEVWLLAAGGATFAAFPEWYATLFSGFYLPLLLILLCLIVRGVAFEYR' A
#
# COMPACT_ATOMS: atom_id res chain seq x y z
N ARG A 1 20.47 -3.19 21.59
CA ARG A 1 19.94 -1.92 21.04
C ARG A 1 18.42 -2.09 20.89
N ASP A 2 17.66 -1.14 21.41
CA ASP A 2 16.51 -1.36 22.29
C ASP A 2 15.23 -1.90 21.60
N ARG A 3 14.70 -3.03 22.10
CA ARG A 3 13.45 -3.64 21.58
C ARG A 3 12.24 -2.73 21.84
N THR A 4 12.34 -1.90 22.87
CA THR A 4 11.32 -0.97 23.34
C THR A 4 11.22 0.23 22.40
N GLU A 5 12.36 0.85 22.05
CA GLU A 5 12.42 1.95 21.07
C GLU A 5 11.85 1.54 19.71
N ARG A 6 12.19 0.32 19.23
CA ARG A 6 11.67 -0.21 17.96
C ARG A 6 10.16 -0.41 18.00
N ARG A 7 9.59 -0.81 19.14
CA ARG A 7 8.14 -0.99 19.32
C ARG A 7 7.42 0.36 19.35
N VAL A 8 7.99 1.36 20.04
CA VAL A 8 7.45 2.73 20.08
C VAL A 8 7.41 3.35 18.68
N LEU A 9 8.49 3.23 17.91
CA LEU A 9 8.56 3.69 16.51
C LEU A 9 7.49 3.04 15.62
N ILE A 10 7.30 1.73 15.73
CA ILE A 10 6.31 1.00 14.92
C ILE A 10 4.88 1.44 15.28
N ASN A 11 4.58 1.64 16.56
CA ASN A 11 3.26 2.09 17.02
C ASN A 11 2.90 3.49 16.52
N THR A 12 3.89 4.37 16.27
CA THR A 12 3.63 5.70 15.68
C THR A 12 3.30 5.61 14.18
N ILE A 13 3.76 4.56 13.50
CA ILE A 13 3.61 4.38 12.04
C ILE A 13 2.28 3.69 11.68
N GLY A 14 1.73 2.87 12.57
CA GLY A 14 0.46 2.16 12.33
C GLY A 14 -0.69 3.06 11.85
N PRO A 15 -1.05 4.13 12.57
CA PRO A 15 -2.20 4.97 12.22
C PRO A 15 -2.02 5.71 10.88
N VAL A 16 -0.80 6.12 10.55
CA VAL A 16 -0.51 6.82 9.29
C VAL A 16 -0.44 5.85 8.10
N TRP A 17 -0.13 4.58 8.36
CA TRP A 17 -0.10 3.55 7.33
C TRP A 17 -1.52 3.23 6.83
N ASP A 18 -2.46 2.99 7.74
CA ASP A 18 -3.86 2.69 7.37
C ASP A 18 -4.47 3.83 6.54
N GLY A 19 -4.19 5.08 6.92
CA GLY A 19 -4.61 6.24 6.13
C GLY A 19 -4.00 6.28 4.72
N ASN A 20 -2.73 5.88 4.59
CA ASN A 20 -2.03 5.87 3.30
C ASN A 20 -2.56 4.77 2.36
N GLU A 21 -3.02 3.63 2.90
CA GLU A 21 -3.68 2.59 2.11
C GLU A 21 -4.99 3.09 1.50
N VAL A 22 -5.80 3.82 2.28
CA VAL A 22 -7.04 4.43 1.78
C VAL A 22 -6.76 5.42 0.65
N TRP A 23 -5.75 6.27 0.80
CA TRP A 23 -5.36 7.20 -0.27
C TRP A 23 -4.89 6.49 -1.54
N LEU A 24 -4.17 5.39 -1.42
CA LEU A 24 -3.73 4.57 -2.56
C LEU A 24 -4.93 3.97 -3.30
N LEU A 25 -5.89 3.42 -2.57
CA LEU A 25 -7.12 2.88 -3.16
C LEU A 25 -7.96 3.97 -3.82
N ALA A 26 -8.11 5.12 -3.16
CA ALA A 26 -8.83 6.27 -3.71
C ALA A 26 -8.18 6.80 -4.99
N ALA A 27 -6.84 6.90 -5.05
CA ALA A 27 -6.13 7.30 -6.26
C ALA A 27 -6.33 6.31 -7.41
N GLY A 28 -6.31 5.00 -7.13
CA GLY A 28 -6.60 3.96 -8.10
C GLY A 28 -8.04 4.03 -8.63
N GLY A 29 -9.02 4.16 -7.73
CA GLY A 29 -10.43 4.29 -8.07
C GLY A 29 -10.76 5.59 -8.81
N ALA A 30 -10.16 6.70 -8.41
CA ALA A 30 -10.29 7.99 -9.10
C ALA A 30 -9.71 7.94 -10.52
N THR A 31 -8.55 7.29 -10.69
CA THR A 31 -7.95 7.10 -12.02
C THR A 31 -8.83 6.22 -12.90
N PHE A 32 -9.41 5.16 -12.34
CA PHE A 32 -10.37 4.31 -13.06
C PHE A 32 -11.63 5.08 -13.49
N ALA A 33 -12.18 5.92 -12.60
CA ALA A 33 -13.40 6.68 -12.86
C ALA A 33 -13.17 7.86 -13.83
N ALA A 34 -12.05 8.57 -13.72
CA ALA A 34 -11.76 9.75 -14.52
C ALA A 34 -11.05 9.43 -15.85
N PHE A 35 -10.17 8.42 -15.88
CA PHE A 35 -9.31 8.10 -17.02
C PHE A 35 -9.18 6.57 -17.24
N PRO A 36 -10.23 5.91 -17.74
CA PRO A 36 -10.28 4.45 -17.87
C PRO A 36 -9.21 3.87 -18.82
N GLU A 37 -8.89 4.54 -19.91
CA GLU A 37 -7.84 4.10 -20.87
C GLU A 37 -6.44 4.10 -20.25
N TRP A 38 -6.13 5.10 -19.42
CA TRP A 38 -4.86 5.16 -18.70
C TRP A 38 -4.77 4.06 -17.65
N TYR A 39 -5.86 3.81 -16.94
CA TYR A 39 -5.93 2.70 -15.99
C TYR A 39 -5.66 1.36 -16.68
N ALA A 40 -6.30 1.11 -17.83
CA ALA A 40 -6.15 -0.14 -18.57
C ALA A 40 -4.72 -0.33 -19.10
N THR A 41 -4.12 0.71 -19.68
CA THR A 41 -2.76 0.64 -20.23
C THR A 41 -1.69 0.49 -19.14
N LEU A 42 -1.85 1.16 -17.99
CA LEU A 42 -0.96 1.00 -16.84
C LEU A 42 -1.01 -0.43 -16.26
N PHE A 43 -2.21 -0.95 -16.02
CA PHE A 43 -2.37 -2.30 -15.45
C PHE A 43 -1.94 -3.41 -16.42
N SER A 44 -2.11 -3.21 -17.73
CA SER A 44 -1.67 -4.17 -18.74
C SER A 44 -0.17 -4.09 -19.02
N GLY A 45 0.40 -2.90 -19.14
CA GLY A 45 1.81 -2.70 -19.49
C GLY A 45 2.77 -2.94 -18.33
N PHE A 46 2.35 -2.59 -17.10
CA PHE A 46 3.16 -2.76 -15.89
C PHE A 46 2.61 -3.85 -14.96
N TYR A 47 2.01 -4.90 -15.54
CA TYR A 47 1.40 -5.97 -14.76
C TYR A 47 2.37 -6.58 -13.72
N LEU A 48 3.57 -6.99 -14.14
CA LEU A 48 4.56 -7.60 -13.24
C LEU A 48 5.04 -6.65 -12.13
N PRO A 49 5.46 -5.40 -12.42
CA PRO A 49 5.79 -4.42 -11.38
C PRO A 49 4.63 -4.14 -10.41
N LEU A 50 3.41 -3.95 -10.91
CA LEU A 50 2.24 -3.67 -10.07
C LEU A 50 1.88 -4.87 -9.20
N LEU A 51 2.01 -6.09 -9.71
CA LEU A 51 1.83 -7.31 -8.94
C LEU A 51 2.84 -7.40 -7.79
N LEU A 52 4.11 -7.08 -8.04
CA LEU A 52 5.12 -7.05 -6.98
C LEU A 52 4.82 -5.99 -5.91
N ILE A 53 4.38 -4.79 -6.33
CA ILE A 53 3.97 -3.75 -5.39
C ILE A 53 2.79 -4.23 -4.54
N LEU A 54 1.78 -4.86 -5.15
CA LEU A 54 0.63 -5.41 -4.44
C LEU A 54 1.06 -6.46 -3.41
N LEU A 55 1.93 -7.40 -3.78
CA LEU A 55 2.45 -8.41 -2.85
C LEU A 55 3.22 -7.77 -1.70
N CYS A 56 4.05 -6.76 -1.97
CA CYS A 56 4.75 -6.01 -0.93
C CYS A 56 3.79 -5.29 0.03
N LEU A 57 2.68 -4.73 -0.48
CA LEU A 57 1.65 -4.10 0.33
C LEU A 57 0.92 -5.13 1.21
N ILE A 58 0.54 -6.28 0.65
CA ILE A 58 -0.10 -7.37 1.40
C ILE A 58 0.82 -7.87 2.52
N VAL A 59 2.08 -8.18 2.19
CA VAL A 59 3.06 -8.62 3.19
C VAL A 59 3.23 -7.55 4.26
N ARG A 60 3.23 -6.26 3.91
CA ARG A 60 3.35 -5.17 4.87
C ARG A 60 2.14 -5.08 5.80
N GLY A 61 0.91 -5.17 5.28
CA GLY A 61 -0.33 -5.16 6.08
C GLY A 61 -0.42 -6.34 7.03
N VAL A 62 -0.26 -7.56 6.49
CA VAL A 62 -0.18 -8.81 7.30
C VAL A 62 0.90 -8.69 8.35
N ALA A 63 2.06 -8.17 7.97
CA ALA A 63 3.14 -8.02 8.91
C ALA A 63 2.75 -7.08 10.05
N PHE A 64 1.98 -6.00 9.87
CA PHE A 64 1.54 -5.14 10.99
C PHE A 64 0.49 -5.80 11.89
N GLU A 65 -0.45 -6.56 11.31
CA GLU A 65 -1.55 -7.18 12.07
C GLU A 65 -1.13 -8.44 12.84
N TYR A 66 -0.15 -9.20 12.34
CA TYR A 66 0.38 -10.41 12.98
C TYR A 66 1.53 -10.14 13.98
N ARG A 67 1.80 -8.89 14.41
CA ARG A 67 2.73 -8.58 15.52
C ARG A 67 1.99 -8.05 16.73
#